data_AF-A0A9P7G2N2-F1
#
_entry.id   AF-A0A9P7G2N2-F1
#
_cell.length_a   1.000
_cell.length_b   1.000
_cell.length_c   1.000
_cell.angle_alpha   90.00
_cell.angle_beta   90.00
_cell.angle_gamma   90.00
#
_symmetry.space_group_name_H-M   'P 1'
#
loop_
_entity.id
_entity.type
_entity.pdbx_description
1 polymer ?
#
loop_
_entity_poly.entity_id
_entity_poly.type
_entity_poly.pdbx_seq_one_letter_code
_entity_poly.pdbx_strand_id
1 'polypeptide(L)'
;MSDLVSDFNSLARLSHISDKIPNDWVFTVRHVPVEPEADLIMLVNPTTLESHCEGPIDLSKLDSRDVSAVISHCLLKAFVTGMGSGDQQQKIAPWTLKTTDAKLAREVQEVMVVMGVKEDRREIGVADDKVKKLVDGQWEDLLGTIQRSMA
;
A
#
# COMPACT_ATOMS: atom_id res chain seq x y z
N MET A 1 0.45 21.94 -11.08
CA MET A 1 0.91 20.70 -10.41
C MET A 1 -0.10 20.42 -9.34
N SER A 2 -0.83 19.31 -9.45
CA SER A 2 -1.77 18.93 -8.41
C SER A 2 -1.00 18.46 -7.18
N ASP A 3 -1.51 18.82 -6.01
CA ASP A 3 -1.03 18.32 -4.73
C ASP A 3 -1.56 16.88 -4.58
N LEU A 4 -0.65 15.91 -4.40
CA LEU A 4 -0.99 14.48 -4.28
C LEU A 4 -2.08 14.23 -3.23
N VAL A 5 -2.03 14.96 -2.12
CA VAL A 5 -3.05 14.85 -1.06
C VAL A 5 -4.40 15.35 -1.55
N SER A 6 -4.43 16.47 -2.27
CA SER A 6 -5.65 17.02 -2.88
C SER A 6 -6.26 16.04 -3.89
N ASP A 7 -5.42 15.40 -4.72
CA ASP A 7 -5.87 14.40 -5.69
C ASP A 7 -6.46 13.18 -4.99
N PHE A 8 -5.75 12.63 -4.00
CA PHE A 8 -6.23 11.49 -3.22
C PHE A 8 -7.55 11.80 -2.50
N ASN A 9 -7.66 12.99 -1.89
CA ASN A 9 -8.86 13.47 -1.23
C ASN A 9 -10.04 13.69 -2.20
N SER A 10 -9.78 13.79 -3.50
CA SER A 10 -10.78 13.99 -4.55
C SER A 10 -11.25 12.68 -5.19
N LEU A 11 -10.56 11.57 -4.96
CA LEU A 11 -10.97 10.25 -5.48
C LEU A 11 -12.38 9.86 -5.00
N ALA A 12 -13.13 9.09 -5.78
CA ALA A 12 -14.34 8.46 -5.25
C ALA A 12 -13.95 7.44 -4.18
N ARG A 13 -14.79 7.28 -3.15
CA ARG A 13 -14.61 6.24 -2.12
C ARG A 13 -15.83 5.33 -2.15
N LEU A 14 -15.66 4.15 -2.73
CA LEU A 14 -16.70 3.15 -2.91
C LEU A 14 -16.33 1.92 -2.09
N SER A 15 -17.31 1.26 -1.48
CA SER A 15 -17.07 0.00 -0.75
C SER A 15 -16.64 -1.15 -1.67
N HIS A 16 -16.84 -1.00 -2.97
CA HIS A 16 -16.58 -2.00 -3.99
C HIS A 16 -15.90 -1.36 -5.21
N ILE A 17 -14.92 -2.05 -5.78
CA ILE A 17 -14.27 -1.68 -7.06
C ILE A 17 -15.21 -2.02 -8.23
N SER A 18 -15.90 -3.16 -8.10
CA SER A 18 -17.00 -3.62 -8.96
C SER A 18 -18.00 -4.38 -8.09
N ASP A 19 -19.19 -4.71 -8.58
CA ASP A 19 -20.28 -5.34 -7.80
C ASP A 19 -19.87 -6.56 -6.94
N LYS A 20 -18.75 -7.22 -7.26
CA LYS A 20 -18.27 -8.43 -6.55
C LYS A 20 -16.94 -8.26 -5.83
N ILE A 21 -16.25 -7.14 -6.00
CA ILE A 21 -14.89 -6.95 -5.49
C ILE A 21 -14.91 -5.89 -4.40
N PRO A 22 -14.76 -6.27 -3.12
CA PRO A 22 -14.59 -5.33 -2.03
C PRO A 22 -13.37 -4.45 -2.28
N ASN A 23 -13.49 -3.15 -2.00
CA ASN A 23 -12.39 -2.20 -2.09
C ASN A 23 -11.59 -2.15 -0.77
N ASP A 24 -11.21 -3.32 -0.28
CA ASP A 24 -10.46 -3.50 0.94
C ASP A 24 -9.02 -3.87 0.59
N TRP A 25 -8.06 -3.17 1.19
CA TRP A 25 -6.65 -3.31 0.86
C TRP A 25 -5.81 -3.51 2.11
N VAL A 26 -4.76 -4.32 1.98
CA VAL A 26 -3.73 -4.50 3.00
C VAL A 26 -2.37 -4.15 2.41
N PHE A 27 -1.60 -3.32 3.09
CA PHE A 27 -0.22 -3.03 2.71
C PHE A 27 0.79 -3.63 3.69
N THR A 28 1.94 -4.04 3.17
CA THR A 28 3.11 -4.46 3.95
C THR A 28 4.38 -3.90 3.35
N VAL A 29 5.39 -3.65 4.20
CA VAL A 29 6.74 -3.30 3.76
C VAL A 29 7.56 -4.58 3.72
N ARG A 30 8.25 -4.82 2.62
CA ARG A 30 8.97 -6.06 2.37
C ARG A 30 10.35 -5.78 1.81
N HIS A 31 11.36 -6.36 2.44
CA HIS A 31 12.74 -6.24 2.01
C HIS A 31 13.08 -7.28 0.94
N VAL A 32 13.69 -6.86 -0.16
CA VAL A 32 14.23 -7.68 -1.24
C VAL A 32 15.75 -7.83 -1.03
N PRO A 33 16.24 -8.99 -0.56
CA PRO A 33 17.66 -9.23 -0.30
C PRO A 33 18.40 -9.67 -1.57
N VAL A 34 18.14 -9.01 -2.70
CA VAL A 34 18.81 -9.29 -3.99
C VAL A 34 19.44 -8.00 -4.47
N GLU A 35 20.72 -8.04 -4.83
CA GLU A 35 21.47 -6.83 -5.16
C GLU A 35 20.96 -6.18 -6.48
N PRO A 36 20.68 -4.86 -6.49
CA PRO A 36 20.74 -3.93 -5.35
C PRO A 36 19.57 -4.13 -4.37
N GLU A 37 19.90 -4.30 -3.09
CA GLU A 37 18.90 -4.47 -2.02
C GLU A 37 17.94 -3.27 -1.97
N ALA A 38 16.66 -3.56 -1.76
CA ALA A 38 15.63 -2.54 -1.68
C ALA A 38 14.41 -3.02 -0.90
N ASP A 39 13.60 -2.07 -0.45
CA ASP A 39 12.28 -2.31 0.14
C ASP A 39 11.18 -2.03 -0.88
N LEU A 40 10.11 -2.81 -0.77
CA LEU A 40 8.87 -2.68 -1.54
C LEU A 40 7.70 -2.47 -0.59
N ILE A 41 6.76 -1.62 -1.01
CA ILE A 41 5.46 -1.50 -0.35
C ILE A 41 4.47 -2.30 -1.18
N MET A 42 4.09 -3.47 -0.67
CA MET A 42 3.17 -4.38 -1.34
C MET A 42 1.75 -4.15 -0.84
N LEU A 43 0.86 -3.73 -1.74
CA LEU A 43 -0.59 -3.63 -1.55
C LEU A 43 -1.25 -4.90 -2.08
N VAL A 44 -2.20 -5.46 -1.33
CA VAL A 44 -2.94 -6.66 -1.70
C VAL A 44 -4.42 -6.46 -1.42
N ASN A 45 -5.27 -6.82 -2.39
CA ASN A 45 -6.68 -7.03 -2.14
C ASN A 45 -6.88 -8.47 -1.63
N PRO A 46 -7.24 -8.68 -0.35
CA PRO A 46 -7.27 -10.01 0.24
C PRO A 46 -8.38 -10.91 -0.32
N THR A 47 -9.33 -10.36 -1.08
CA THR A 47 -10.42 -11.12 -1.70
C THR A 47 -10.04 -11.61 -3.10
N THR A 48 -9.40 -10.76 -3.92
CA THR A 48 -9.02 -11.11 -5.30
C THR A 48 -7.59 -11.64 -5.43
N LEU A 49 -6.75 -11.42 -4.40
CA LEU A 49 -5.30 -11.64 -4.42
C LEU A 49 -4.55 -10.76 -5.43
N GLU A 50 -5.21 -9.75 -6.01
CA GLU A 50 -4.53 -8.74 -6.81
C GLU A 50 -3.55 -7.99 -5.93
N SER A 51 -2.33 -7.82 -6.43
CA SER A 51 -1.26 -7.13 -5.71
C SER A 51 -0.62 -6.05 -6.58
N HIS A 52 -0.14 -5.01 -5.90
CA HIS A 52 0.62 -3.91 -6.47
C HIS A 52 1.84 -3.64 -5.60
N CYS A 53 2.93 -3.20 -6.20
CA CYS A 53 4.15 -2.83 -5.47
C CYS A 53 4.57 -1.40 -5.82
N GLU A 54 4.84 -0.60 -4.79
CA GLU A 54 5.61 0.64 -4.94
C GLU A 54 7.06 0.39 -4.52
N GLY A 55 7.99 0.92 -5.30
CA GLY A 55 9.43 0.83 -5.09
C GLY A 55 10.20 0.64 -6.40
N PRO A 56 11.50 0.32 -6.34
CA PRO A 56 12.31 0.09 -5.13
C PRO A 56 12.52 1.34 -4.26
N ILE A 57 12.61 1.16 -2.93
CA ILE A 57 12.84 2.23 -1.95
C ILE A 57 13.94 1.79 -0.98
N ASP A 58 14.89 2.66 -0.63
CA ASP A 58 15.85 2.38 0.45
C ASP A 58 15.33 3.00 1.76
N LEU A 59 14.70 2.18 2.61
CA LEU A 59 14.21 2.64 3.92
C LEU A 59 15.26 2.49 5.03
N SER A 60 16.38 1.80 4.75
CA SER A 60 17.38 1.43 5.77
C SER A 60 18.09 2.62 6.40
N LYS A 61 18.12 3.77 5.71
CA LYS A 61 18.79 5.01 6.14
C LYS A 61 17.85 6.01 6.80
N LEU A 62 16.56 5.70 6.90
CA LEU A 62 15.54 6.59 7.41
C LEU A 62 15.19 6.25 8.85
N ASP A 63 14.79 7.26 9.62
CA ASP A 63 14.18 7.03 10.93
C ASP A 63 12.71 6.58 10.79
N SER A 64 12.11 6.10 11.89
CA SER A 64 10.72 5.58 11.88
C SER A 64 9.70 6.58 11.32
N ARG A 65 9.93 7.88 11.54
CA ARG A 65 9.02 8.94 11.11
C ARG A 65 9.14 9.18 9.62
N ASP A 66 10.37 9.27 9.10
CA ASP A 66 10.64 9.44 7.69
C ASP A 66 10.20 8.20 6.90
N VAL A 67 10.39 6.99 7.43
CA VAL A 67 9.85 5.75 6.86
C VAL A 67 8.34 5.85 6.70
N SER A 68 7.62 6.22 7.76
CA SER A 68 6.15 6.34 7.71
C SER A 68 5.67 7.42 6.74
N ALA A 69 6.44 8.51 6.57
CA ALA A 69 6.15 9.54 5.58
C ALA A 69 6.34 9.06 4.14
N VAL A 70 7.43 8.35 3.87
CA VAL A 70 7.66 7.73 2.55
C VAL A 70 6.56 6.71 2.24
N ILE A 71 6.22 5.84 3.20
CA ILE A 71 5.14 4.86 3.03
C ILE A 71 3.81 5.54 2.76
N SER A 72 3.43 6.54 3.57
CA SER A 72 2.19 7.30 3.37
C SER A 72 2.13 7.91 1.98
N HIS A 73 3.20 8.56 1.53
CA HIS A 73 3.29 9.14 0.19
C HIS A 73 3.11 8.08 -0.91
N CYS A 74 3.80 6.95 -0.81
CA CYS A 74 3.67 5.84 -1.76
C CYS A 74 2.26 5.25 -1.80
N LEU A 75 1.60 5.10 -0.65
CA LEU A 75 0.22 4.62 -0.58
C LEU A 75 -0.73 5.59 -1.30
N LEU A 76 -0.66 6.90 -1.01
CA LEU A 76 -1.50 7.89 -1.69
C LEU A 76 -1.27 7.88 -3.20
N LYS A 77 0.01 7.83 -3.61
CA LYS A 77 0.41 7.76 -5.01
C LYS A 77 -0.19 6.53 -5.69
N ALA A 78 -0.11 5.35 -5.09
CA ALA A 78 -0.63 4.11 -5.68
C ALA A 78 -2.12 4.22 -6.04
N PHE A 79 -2.95 4.81 -5.18
CA PHE A 79 -4.38 5.00 -5.48
C PHE A 79 -4.62 6.11 -6.50
N VAL A 80 -3.87 7.22 -6.43
CA VAL A 80 -4.00 8.35 -7.39
C VAL A 80 -3.58 7.95 -8.80
N THR A 81 -2.59 7.06 -8.94
CA THR A 81 -2.12 6.56 -10.23
C THR A 81 -2.88 5.33 -10.72
N GLY A 82 -3.88 4.84 -9.98
CA GLY A 82 -4.61 3.63 -10.34
C GLY A 82 -3.70 2.39 -10.36
N MET A 83 -2.75 2.32 -9.43
CA MET A 83 -1.80 1.21 -9.26
C MET A 83 -0.97 0.90 -10.51
N GLY A 84 -0.69 1.94 -11.31
CA GLY A 84 0.10 1.79 -12.54
C GLY A 84 -0.66 1.19 -13.73
N SER A 85 -1.94 0.85 -13.57
CA SER A 85 -2.80 0.30 -14.63
C SER A 85 -3.25 1.33 -15.70
N GLY A 86 -2.68 2.54 -15.68
CA GLY A 86 -3.02 3.63 -16.60
C GLY A 86 -4.47 4.08 -16.48
N ASP A 87 -5.09 4.44 -17.60
CA ASP A 87 -6.50 4.91 -17.64
C ASP A 87 -7.53 3.77 -17.55
N GLN A 88 -7.10 2.51 -17.49
CA GLN A 88 -7.99 1.35 -17.52
C GLN A 88 -8.58 1.00 -16.15
N GLN A 89 -7.94 1.37 -15.05
CA GLN A 89 -8.41 1.07 -13.70
C GLN A 89 -8.99 2.32 -13.05
N GLN A 90 -10.14 2.16 -12.41
CA GLN A 90 -10.81 3.27 -11.75
C GLN A 90 -9.96 3.77 -10.58
N LYS A 91 -9.55 5.04 -10.64
CA LYS A 91 -8.85 5.74 -9.56
C LYS A 91 -9.84 5.98 -8.43
N ILE A 92 -9.86 5.07 -7.45
CA ILE A 92 -10.71 5.17 -6.27
C ILE A 92 -9.86 5.06 -5.00
N ALA A 93 -10.24 5.79 -3.96
CA ALA A 93 -9.65 5.64 -2.64
C ALA A 93 -10.11 4.32 -2.02
N PRO A 94 -9.28 3.67 -1.18
CA PRO A 94 -9.66 2.42 -0.52
C PRO A 94 -10.87 2.63 0.39
N TRP A 95 -11.74 1.63 0.47
CA TRP A 95 -12.80 1.60 1.47
C TRP A 95 -12.21 1.34 2.85
N THR A 96 -11.41 0.27 2.95
CA THR A 96 -10.55 0.03 4.11
C THR A 96 -9.10 -0.13 3.66
N LEU A 97 -8.19 0.39 4.48
CA LEU A 97 -6.76 0.20 4.32
C LEU A 97 -6.20 -0.33 5.64
N LYS A 98 -5.49 -1.44 5.58
CA LYS A 98 -4.91 -2.10 6.76
C LYS A 98 -3.45 -2.44 6.55
N THR A 99 -2.75 -2.75 7.63
CA THR A 99 -1.43 -3.38 7.58
C THR A 99 -1.34 -4.52 8.60
N THR A 100 -0.30 -5.34 8.52
CA THR A 100 -0.07 -6.47 9.44
C THR A 100 0.71 -6.07 10.69
N ASP A 101 1.14 -4.80 10.79
CA ASP A 101 1.90 -4.23 11.90
C ASP A 101 1.12 -3.10 12.58
N ALA A 102 0.76 -3.29 13.84
CA ALA A 102 -0.01 -2.32 14.62
C ALA A 102 0.73 -1.00 14.88
N LYS A 103 2.06 -1.04 15.03
CA LYS A 103 2.87 0.16 15.21
C LYS A 103 2.90 0.94 13.91
N LEU A 104 3.15 0.27 12.78
CA LEU A 104 3.16 0.91 11.46
C LEU A 104 1.80 1.51 11.11
N ALA A 105 0.69 0.81 11.42
CA ALA A 105 -0.66 1.32 11.21
C ALA A 105 -0.85 2.70 11.86
N ARG A 106 -0.45 2.80 13.13
CA ARG A 106 -0.53 4.04 13.91
C ARG A 106 0.35 5.14 13.31
N GLU A 107 1.61 4.84 13.02
CA GLU A 107 2.57 5.85 12.52
C GLU A 107 2.15 6.40 11.15
N VAL A 108 1.71 5.53 10.23
CA VAL A 108 1.19 5.94 8.91
C VAL A 108 -0.07 6.79 9.07
N GLN A 109 -1.00 6.39 9.94
CA GLN A 109 -2.21 7.19 10.21
C GLN A 109 -1.87 8.58 10.75
N GLU A 110 -0.96 8.69 11.73
CA GLU A 110 -0.51 9.96 12.28
C GLU A 110 0.10 10.86 11.19
N VAL A 111 0.88 10.29 10.26
CA VAL A 111 1.42 11.04 9.13
C VAL A 111 0.33 11.47 8.15
N MET A 112 -0.61 10.60 7.80
CA MET A 112 -1.73 10.96 6.92
C MET A 112 -2.59 12.11 7.49
N VAL A 113 -2.75 12.18 8.82
CA VAL A 113 -3.37 13.34 9.49
C VAL A 113 -2.57 14.61 9.24
N VAL A 114 -1.25 14.58 9.46
CA VAL A 114 -0.36 15.75 9.25
C VAL A 114 -0.33 16.20 7.78
N MET A 115 -0.40 15.25 6.84
CA MET A 115 -0.44 15.53 5.41
C MET A 115 -1.76 16.19 4.97
N GLY A 116 -2.82 16.13 5.78
CA GLY A 116 -4.13 16.70 5.43
C GLY A 116 -5.05 15.73 4.68
N VAL A 117 -4.85 14.42 4.81
CA VAL A 117 -5.80 13.42 4.30
C VAL A 117 -7.12 13.54 5.07
N LYS A 118 -8.25 13.48 4.34
CA LYS A 118 -9.60 13.58 4.93
C LYS A 118 -9.83 12.48 5.97
N GLU A 119 -10.64 12.81 6.97
CA GLU A 119 -10.91 11.94 8.13
C GLU A 119 -11.46 10.58 7.75
N ASP A 120 -12.31 10.53 6.73
CA ASP A 120 -12.90 9.29 6.25
C ASP A 120 -11.92 8.38 5.49
N ARG A 121 -10.69 8.84 5.17
CA ARG A 121 -9.73 8.10 4.30
C ARG A 121 -8.37 7.84 4.94
N ARG A 122 -8.14 8.38 6.14
CA ARG A 122 -6.85 8.32 6.82
C ARG A 122 -6.75 7.21 7.88
N GLU A 123 -7.85 6.49 8.12
CA GLU A 123 -7.87 5.40 9.09
C GLU A 123 -7.09 4.20 8.55
N ILE A 124 -6.11 3.74 9.33
CA ILE A 124 -5.32 2.54 9.02
C ILE A 124 -5.60 1.46 10.06
N GLY A 125 -6.24 0.38 9.62
CA GLY A 125 -6.54 -0.75 10.48
C GLY A 125 -5.38 -1.74 10.59
N VAL A 126 -5.57 -2.74 11.48
CA VAL A 126 -4.69 -3.90 11.58
C VAL A 126 -5.40 -5.11 11.00
N ALA A 127 -4.72 -5.82 10.10
CA ALA A 127 -5.22 -7.05 9.50
C ALA A 127 -5.23 -8.20 10.52
N ASP A 128 -6.20 -9.10 10.40
CA ASP A 128 -6.24 -10.32 11.22
C ASP A 128 -5.18 -11.35 10.79
N ASP A 129 -4.99 -12.39 11.60
CA ASP A 129 -4.00 -13.43 11.35
C ASP A 129 -4.24 -14.21 10.07
N LYS A 130 -5.49 -14.34 9.62
CA LYS A 130 -5.82 -15.04 8.38
C LYS A 130 -5.34 -14.24 7.18
N VAL A 131 -5.62 -12.93 7.17
CA VAL A 131 -5.17 -12.03 6.12
C VAL A 131 -3.65 -11.87 6.15
N LYS A 132 -3.03 -11.80 7.33
CA LYS A 132 -1.57 -11.76 7.47
C LYS A 132 -0.90 -12.95 6.78
N LYS A 133 -1.34 -14.18 7.05
CA LYS A 133 -0.81 -15.40 6.41
C LYS A 133 -0.97 -15.38 4.89
N LEU A 134 -2.10 -14.87 4.40
CA LEU A 134 -2.36 -14.73 2.97
C LEU A 134 -1.35 -13.76 2.33
N VAL A 135 -1.14 -12.59 2.93
CA VAL A 135 -0.20 -11.59 2.42
C VAL A 135 1.24 -12.07 2.51
N ASP A 136 1.61 -12.81 3.56
CA ASP A 136 2.92 -13.47 3.66
C ASP A 136 3.14 -14.48 2.52
N GLY A 137 2.14 -15.32 2.21
CA GLY A 137 2.23 -16.26 1.08
C GLY A 137 2.38 -15.56 -0.28
N GLN A 138 1.62 -14.49 -0.51
CA GLN A 138 1.77 -13.67 -1.73
C GLN A 138 3.17 -13.07 -1.87
N TRP A 139 3.77 -12.65 -0.74
CA TRP A 139 5.13 -12.15 -0.73
C TRP A 139 6.16 -13.24 -1.06
N GLU A 140 6.02 -14.43 -0.49
CA GLU A 140 6.92 -15.56 -0.77
C GLU A 140 6.92 -15.94 -2.25
N ASP A 141 5.73 -15.99 -2.87
CA ASP A 141 5.58 -16.26 -4.30
C ASP A 141 6.23 -15.18 -5.18
N LEU A 142 6.03 -13.91 -4.83
CA LEU A 142 6.63 -12.76 -5.52
C LEU A 142 8.16 -12.77 -5.37
N LEU A 143 8.67 -12.93 -4.15
CA LEU A 143 10.11 -12.96 -3.87
C LEU A 143 10.79 -14.11 -4.61
N GLY A 144 10.19 -15.30 -4.61
CA GLY A 144 10.71 -16.44 -5.36
C GLY A 144 10.75 -16.18 -6.87
N THR A 145 9.82 -15.40 -7.40
CA THR A 145 9.83 -14.96 -8.81
C THR A 145 10.94 -13.96 -9.09
N ILE A 146 11.11 -12.95 -8.23
CA ILE A 146 12.21 -11.97 -8.32
C ILE A 146 13.57 -12.70 -8.31
N GLN A 147 13.79 -13.57 -7.34
CA GLN A 147 15.05 -14.32 -7.21
C GLN A 147 15.36 -15.17 -8.44
N ARG A 148 14.35 -15.84 -9.04
CA ARG A 148 14.54 -16.62 -10.27
C ARG A 148 14.85 -15.75 -11.49
N SER A 149 14.30 -14.54 -11.55
CA SER A 149 14.55 -13.62 -12.69
C SER A 149 15.95 -13.00 -12.69
N MET A 150 16.64 -13.05 -11.54
CA MET A 150 17.96 -12.48 -11.32
C MET A 150 19.08 -13.54 -11.36
N ALA A 151 18.72 -14.82 -11.51
CA ALA A 151 19.64 -15.95 -11.63
C ALA A 151 19.94 -16.28 -13.10
#